data_AF-A0A2S9YI76-F1
#
_entry.id   AF-A0A2S9YI76-F1
#
_cell.length_a   1.000
_cell.length_b   1.000
_cell.length_c   1.000
_cell.angle_alpha   90.00
_cell.angle_beta   90.00
_cell.angle_gamma   90.00
#
_symmetry.space_group_name_H-M   'P 1'
#
loop_
_entity.id
_entity.type
_entity.pdbx_description
1 polymer ?
#
loop_
_entity_poly.entity_id
_entity_poly.type
_entity_poly.pdbx_seq_one_letter_code
_entity_poly.pdbx_strand_id
1 'polypeptide(L)'
;MSDEQDPDREDDMSPTATNPSEGEEADGAGAEHRPDTEDDEDDDLEALDGDGFDRVVAQARAQAAEPADEGEYDPELDGELDPNRGERPYTVEEAGIRSKVGWGRSPIVSAAVVVVGLFLLAATWSDFRYFLRSLQSEPRDLGLVSDIYVDGEFVERYDNTWVVLEGDPDVQHAARMQGREGWIGFMRLIEADASLFVAIPRATQNVDNEFPGRFEGRMRRIDEVPQWEKLQTFFNAEELIDIVDLEPAAVVAAVAGGTNKAALAGGGEVELGANDRLRVVVAQSAAMVQLGRTTWPTREAADQIIGVLGKPWAFVEKRDTVWVYAVELGSSGGANANVELYQQLTRALNNGEDLASADPKVGGLVLPRRATYLLDFKDLTASGAELSFTYGDNTAGTGWQVDPSTQQLEPVALRDGRLTVPTADIVAVRTERPLAADPDGYLLMVDQHPRDVWPSAVMFGAVFGVVLLNGWALAAALRRRRDQLADA
;
A
#
# COMPACT_ATOMS: atom_id res chain seq x y z
N MET A 1 53.69 -39.05 -32.01
CA MET A 1 54.31 -38.36 -30.87
C MET A 1 53.51 -37.10 -30.64
N SER A 2 52.71 -36.91 -29.60
CA SER A 2 52.26 -37.72 -28.47
C SER A 2 51.13 -36.86 -27.89
N ASP A 3 49.95 -37.48 -27.73
CA ASP A 3 48.85 -36.93 -26.96
C ASP A 3 49.21 -36.99 -25.47
N GLU A 4 49.01 -35.89 -24.76
CA GLU A 4 48.81 -35.89 -23.31
C GLU A 4 47.85 -34.75 -22.98
N GLN A 5 46.63 -35.17 -22.63
CA GLN A 5 45.52 -34.37 -22.15
C GLN A 5 45.73 -34.03 -20.68
N ASP A 6 45.45 -32.78 -20.35
CA ASP A 6 45.47 -32.21 -19.01
C ASP A 6 44.22 -32.66 -18.23
N PRO A 7 44.37 -33.34 -17.07
CA PRO A 7 43.28 -33.72 -16.18
C PRO A 7 43.03 -32.60 -15.14
N ASP A 8 41.75 -32.42 -14.78
CA ASP A 8 41.23 -31.75 -13.57
C ASP A 8 40.08 -30.80 -13.92
N ARG A 9 38.96 -31.41 -14.31
CA ARG A 9 37.63 -30.81 -14.29
C ARG A 9 36.78 -31.67 -13.35
N GLU A 10 36.82 -31.33 -12.07
CA GLU A 10 35.93 -31.93 -11.07
C GLU A 10 34.59 -31.18 -11.08
N ASP A 11 33.54 -31.96 -11.30
CA ASP A 11 32.13 -31.64 -11.12
C ASP A 11 31.84 -31.46 -9.63
N ASP A 12 31.12 -30.40 -9.25
CA ASP A 12 30.53 -30.31 -7.92
C ASP A 12 29.01 -30.19 -8.00
N MET A 13 28.37 -31.05 -7.23
CA MET A 13 26.98 -31.48 -7.35
C MET A 13 26.05 -30.60 -6.52
N SER A 14 24.88 -30.32 -7.07
CA SER A 14 23.72 -29.77 -6.36
C SER A 14 23.28 -30.70 -5.21
N PRO A 15 22.93 -30.18 -4.01
CA PRO A 15 22.33 -31.00 -2.98
C PRO A 15 20.83 -31.16 -3.19
N THR A 16 20.44 -32.42 -3.36
CA THR A 16 19.08 -32.96 -3.35
C THR A 16 18.44 -32.78 -1.97
N ALA A 17 17.22 -32.24 -1.94
CA ALA A 17 16.35 -32.21 -0.77
C ALA A 17 15.78 -33.61 -0.49
N THR A 18 15.99 -34.12 0.72
CA THR A 18 15.38 -35.35 1.24
C THR A 18 14.49 -35.01 2.42
N ASN A 19 13.19 -35.25 2.28
CA ASN A 19 12.29 -35.48 3.40
C ASN A 19 12.72 -36.75 4.17
N PRO A 20 12.37 -36.82 5.46
CA PRO A 20 11.58 -37.97 5.88
C PRO A 20 10.39 -37.60 6.80
N SER A 21 9.42 -38.50 6.73
CA SER A 21 8.15 -38.56 7.43
C SER A 21 8.27 -39.11 8.85
N GLU A 22 7.23 -38.81 9.65
CA GLU A 22 6.61 -39.62 10.70
C GLU A 22 7.34 -39.86 12.04
N GLY A 23 6.78 -39.24 13.08
CA GLY A 23 6.15 -39.97 14.19
C GLY A 23 6.98 -40.16 15.46
N GLU A 24 6.63 -39.44 16.53
CA GLU A 24 6.56 -40.01 17.89
C GLU A 24 5.80 -39.07 18.85
N GLU A 25 4.87 -39.69 19.59
CA GLU A 25 4.04 -39.12 20.64
C GLU A 25 4.88 -38.79 21.89
N ALA A 26 4.54 -37.70 22.58
CA ALA A 26 4.82 -37.58 24.01
C ALA A 26 3.84 -36.62 24.69
N ASP A 27 3.00 -37.19 25.54
CA ASP A 27 2.19 -36.54 26.57
C ASP A 27 3.01 -35.61 27.47
N GLY A 28 2.43 -34.47 27.84
CA GLY A 28 3.01 -33.54 28.79
C GLY A 28 2.02 -32.52 29.30
N ALA A 29 1.14 -32.97 30.22
CA ALA A 29 0.23 -32.12 30.97
C ALA A 29 0.96 -31.03 31.78
N GLY A 30 0.42 -29.81 31.73
CA GLY A 30 0.85 -28.68 32.56
C GLY A 30 -0.22 -27.61 32.58
N ALA A 31 -1.19 -27.79 33.48
CA ALA A 31 -2.23 -26.80 33.77
C ALA A 31 -1.64 -25.63 34.56
N GLU A 32 -1.75 -24.42 34.04
CA GLU A 32 -1.73 -23.22 34.88
C GLU A 32 -2.93 -22.32 34.57
N HIS A 33 -3.63 -22.07 35.68
CA HIS A 33 -4.89 -21.41 35.88
C HIS A 33 -4.65 -19.90 36.05
N ARG A 34 -5.34 -19.04 35.30
CA ARG A 34 -5.58 -17.62 35.62
C ARG A 34 -6.70 -17.05 34.74
N PRO A 35 -7.37 -15.96 35.18
CA PRO A 35 -8.79 -16.00 35.49
C PRO A 35 -9.65 -15.23 34.50
N ASP A 36 -10.91 -15.63 34.44
CA ASP A 36 -12.00 -14.94 33.76
C ASP A 36 -12.16 -13.52 34.30
N THR A 37 -12.04 -12.54 33.39
CA THR A 37 -12.71 -11.25 33.50
C THR A 37 -13.74 -11.19 32.40
N GLU A 38 -14.99 -11.37 32.82
CA GLU A 38 -16.19 -10.88 32.15
C GLU A 38 -16.06 -9.37 32.00
N ASP A 39 -16.24 -8.85 30.79
CA ASP A 39 -16.83 -7.53 30.55
C ASP A 39 -17.39 -7.53 29.12
N ASP A 40 -18.72 -7.64 29.12
CA ASP A 40 -19.78 -7.31 28.17
C ASP A 40 -19.47 -6.46 26.91
N GLU A 41 -20.35 -6.71 25.92
CA GLU A 41 -20.69 -5.89 24.74
C GLU A 41 -19.94 -6.21 23.44
N ASP A 42 -20.39 -7.22 22.70
CA ASP A 42 -20.39 -7.24 21.21
C ASP A 42 -21.22 -8.43 20.69
N ASP A 43 -22.56 -8.29 20.70
CA ASP A 43 -23.50 -9.35 20.30
C ASP A 43 -24.52 -8.85 19.25
N ASP A 44 -24.10 -7.99 18.32
CA ASP A 44 -24.99 -7.39 17.30
C ASP A 44 -24.42 -7.31 15.86
N LEU A 45 -23.44 -8.14 15.48
CA LEU A 45 -22.88 -8.12 14.11
C LEU A 45 -22.83 -9.46 13.35
N GLU A 46 -23.47 -10.53 13.85
CA GLU A 46 -23.62 -11.81 13.11
C GLU A 46 -24.92 -11.92 12.28
N ALA A 47 -25.65 -10.83 12.05
CA ALA A 47 -26.93 -10.86 11.33
C ALA A 47 -26.88 -10.46 9.84
N LEU A 48 -25.70 -10.47 9.19
CA LEU A 48 -25.57 -10.13 7.76
C LEU A 48 -24.91 -11.20 6.90
N ASP A 49 -25.09 -12.45 7.31
CA ASP A 49 -24.54 -13.61 6.61
C ASP A 49 -25.64 -14.26 5.76
N GLY A 50 -25.56 -14.02 4.45
CA GLY A 50 -25.73 -15.02 3.38
C GLY A 50 -27.08 -15.73 3.14
N ASP A 51 -27.97 -15.90 4.12
CA ASP A 51 -29.09 -16.86 4.01
C ASP A 51 -30.37 -16.30 3.38
N GLY A 52 -30.44 -14.97 3.16
CA GLY A 52 -31.64 -14.32 2.63
C GLY A 52 -31.91 -14.63 1.16
N PHE A 53 -30.87 -14.83 0.34
CA PHE A 53 -31.03 -15.00 -1.10
C PHE A 53 -31.36 -16.45 -1.47
N ASP A 54 -30.72 -17.42 -0.82
CA ASP A 54 -30.94 -18.84 -1.09
C ASP A 54 -32.33 -19.32 -0.62
N ARG A 55 -32.89 -18.71 0.43
CA ARG A 55 -34.27 -18.99 0.88
C ARG A 55 -35.32 -18.54 -0.14
N VAL A 56 -35.10 -17.40 -0.78
CA VAL A 56 -36.01 -16.85 -1.81
C VAL A 56 -35.94 -17.67 -3.10
N VAL A 57 -34.75 -18.15 -3.48
CA VAL A 57 -34.55 -19.03 -4.64
C VAL A 57 -35.11 -20.44 -4.39
N ALA A 58 -34.98 -20.96 -3.16
CA ALA A 58 -35.59 -22.23 -2.77
C ALA A 58 -37.13 -22.16 -2.74
N GLN A 59 -37.71 -21.05 -2.26
CA GLN A 59 -39.15 -20.83 -2.22
C GLN A 59 -39.75 -20.69 -3.63
N ALA A 60 -39.03 -20.05 -4.57
CA ALA A 60 -39.44 -19.96 -5.98
C ALA A 60 -39.35 -21.31 -6.71
N ARG A 61 -38.38 -22.17 -6.37
CA ARG A 61 -38.29 -23.54 -6.91
C ARG A 61 -39.37 -24.47 -6.36
N ALA A 62 -39.76 -24.29 -5.10
CA ALA A 62 -40.84 -25.08 -4.49
C ALA A 62 -42.20 -24.74 -5.11
N GLN A 63 -42.49 -23.47 -5.40
CA GLN A 63 -43.72 -23.05 -6.09
C GLN A 63 -43.80 -23.50 -7.55
N ALA A 64 -42.66 -23.70 -8.22
CA ALA A 64 -42.63 -24.17 -9.60
C ALA A 64 -42.73 -25.70 -9.74
N ALA A 65 -42.67 -26.44 -8.62
CA ALA A 65 -42.60 -27.89 -8.59
C ALA A 65 -43.83 -28.57 -7.97
N GLU A 66 -44.89 -27.84 -7.64
CA GLU A 66 -46.15 -28.46 -7.21
C GLU A 66 -46.84 -29.15 -8.40
N PRO A 67 -47.04 -30.48 -8.37
CA PRO A 67 -47.89 -31.15 -9.32
C PRO A 67 -49.36 -30.79 -9.03
N ALA A 68 -50.12 -30.49 -10.08
CA ALA A 68 -51.57 -30.39 -10.01
C ALA A 68 -52.12 -31.77 -9.63
N ASP A 69 -52.45 -31.95 -8.35
CA ASP A 69 -53.08 -33.14 -7.80
C ASP A 69 -54.60 -33.10 -8.04
N GLU A 70 -55.13 -34.29 -8.29
CA GLU A 70 -56.45 -34.59 -8.81
C GLU A 70 -57.54 -34.54 -7.72
N GLY A 71 -58.70 -34.01 -8.09
CA GLY A 71 -59.97 -34.14 -7.35
C GLY A 71 -60.92 -33.07 -7.91
N GLU A 72 -62.03 -33.37 -8.57
CA GLU A 72 -63.01 -34.44 -8.39
C GLU A 72 -63.73 -34.61 -9.74
N TYR A 73 -63.87 -35.85 -10.20
CA TYR A 73 -64.49 -36.20 -11.48
C TYR A 73 -66.02 -36.25 -11.31
N ASP A 74 -66.74 -35.27 -11.84
CA ASP A 74 -68.20 -35.28 -11.96
C ASP A 74 -68.61 -35.80 -13.36
N PRO A 75 -69.21 -37.00 -13.50
CA PRO A 75 -69.46 -37.63 -14.78
C PRO A 75 -70.90 -37.38 -15.27
N GLU A 76 -71.35 -36.14 -15.37
CA GLU A 76 -72.57 -35.79 -16.11
C GLU A 76 -72.43 -34.42 -16.78
N LEU A 77 -71.77 -34.35 -17.94
CA LEU A 77 -71.97 -33.29 -18.95
C LEU A 77 -71.34 -33.70 -20.29
N ASP A 78 -71.86 -34.79 -20.84
CA ASP A 78 -71.73 -35.10 -22.26
C ASP A 78 -72.53 -34.06 -23.07
N GLY A 79 -71.82 -33.09 -23.64
CA GLY A 79 -72.35 -32.10 -24.57
C GLY A 79 -71.37 -31.88 -25.71
N GLU A 80 -71.60 -32.61 -26.81
CA GLU A 80 -70.94 -32.52 -28.11
C GLU A 80 -70.38 -31.11 -28.43
N LEU A 81 -69.06 -31.03 -28.64
CA LEU A 81 -68.45 -29.90 -29.33
C LEU A 81 -68.88 -29.93 -30.80
N ASP A 82 -69.88 -29.09 -31.12
CA ASP A 82 -70.34 -28.78 -32.46
C ASP A 82 -69.19 -28.23 -33.33
N PRO A 83 -68.73 -28.97 -34.37
CA PRO A 83 -67.65 -28.53 -35.26
C PRO A 83 -68.11 -27.49 -36.30
N ASN A 84 -69.34 -26.96 -36.20
CA ASN A 84 -69.93 -26.00 -37.13
C ASN A 84 -70.39 -24.68 -36.46
N ARG A 85 -69.80 -24.25 -35.34
CA ARG A 85 -69.92 -22.86 -34.90
C ARG A 85 -68.98 -21.95 -35.70
N GLY A 86 -69.49 -21.59 -36.88
CA GLY A 86 -68.86 -20.76 -37.87
C GLY A 86 -68.30 -19.44 -37.36
N GLU A 87 -67.18 -19.09 -37.99
CA GLU A 87 -66.70 -17.74 -38.22
C GLU A 87 -67.89 -16.79 -38.42
N ARG A 88 -68.09 -15.87 -37.48
CA ARG A 88 -68.91 -14.69 -37.78
C ARG A 88 -68.12 -13.86 -38.78
N PRO A 89 -68.68 -13.50 -39.95
CA PRO A 89 -68.05 -12.51 -40.80
C PRO A 89 -67.97 -11.19 -40.01
N TYR A 90 -66.75 -10.70 -39.84
CA TYR A 90 -66.46 -9.42 -39.20
C TYR A 90 -67.28 -8.32 -39.88
N THR A 91 -68.03 -7.55 -39.10
CA THR A 91 -68.72 -6.36 -39.62
C THR A 91 -67.68 -5.29 -39.93
N VAL A 92 -67.93 -4.53 -41.00
CA VAL A 92 -67.05 -3.48 -41.53
C VAL A 92 -66.76 -2.38 -40.48
N GLU A 93 -67.57 -2.28 -39.41
CA GLU A 93 -67.36 -1.36 -38.29
C GLU A 93 -66.24 -1.78 -37.32
N GLU A 94 -65.97 -3.08 -37.13
CA GLU A 94 -64.88 -3.53 -36.24
C GLU A 94 -63.50 -3.43 -36.90
N ALA A 95 -63.43 -3.47 -38.24
CA ALA A 95 -62.23 -3.17 -39.02
C ALA A 95 -61.90 -1.65 -39.04
N GLY A 96 -62.91 -0.79 -38.84
CA GLY A 96 -62.75 0.66 -38.82
C GLY A 96 -62.10 1.22 -37.55
N ILE A 97 -62.21 0.49 -36.42
CA ILE A 97 -61.67 0.96 -35.13
C ILE A 97 -60.20 0.57 -34.95
N ARG A 98 -59.72 -0.53 -35.57
CA ARG A 98 -58.30 -0.91 -35.53
C ARG A 98 -57.42 -0.23 -36.58
N SER A 99 -57.99 0.38 -37.63
CA SER A 99 -57.21 1.10 -38.65
C SER A 99 -56.87 2.56 -38.28
N LYS A 100 -57.29 3.04 -37.09
CA LYS A 100 -56.96 4.38 -36.56
C LYS A 100 -56.17 4.38 -35.25
N VAL A 101 -55.70 3.24 -34.76
CA VAL A 101 -54.63 3.23 -33.76
C VAL A 101 -53.32 3.33 -34.52
N GLY A 102 -53.01 4.55 -34.98
CA GLY A 102 -51.68 4.83 -35.47
C GLY A 102 -50.68 4.42 -34.39
N TRP A 103 -49.62 3.72 -34.79
CA TRP A 103 -48.43 3.44 -34.00
C TRP A 103 -47.69 4.73 -33.57
N GLY A 104 -48.41 5.69 -32.99
CA GLY A 104 -47.85 6.86 -32.34
C GLY A 104 -47.34 6.41 -30.99
N ARG A 105 -46.05 6.08 -30.91
CA ARG A 105 -45.34 6.01 -29.63
C ARG A 105 -45.65 7.30 -28.85
N SER A 106 -46.07 7.17 -27.60
CA SER A 106 -46.40 8.32 -26.76
C SER A 106 -45.22 9.29 -26.72
N PRO A 107 -45.40 10.58 -27.06
CA PRO A 107 -44.30 11.55 -27.11
C PRO A 107 -43.62 11.72 -25.75
N ILE A 108 -44.35 11.49 -24.66
CA ILE A 108 -43.81 11.52 -23.29
C ILE A 108 -42.83 10.37 -23.06
N VAL A 109 -43.19 9.16 -23.50
CA VAL A 109 -42.32 7.97 -23.39
C VAL A 109 -41.07 8.16 -24.23
N SER A 110 -41.19 8.68 -25.46
CA SER A 110 -40.04 8.98 -26.30
C SER A 110 -39.13 10.05 -25.68
N ALA A 111 -39.68 11.10 -25.06
CA ALA A 111 -38.90 12.09 -24.34
C ALA A 111 -38.14 11.48 -23.14
N ALA A 112 -38.80 10.65 -22.35
CA ALA A 112 -38.17 9.96 -21.22
C ALA A 112 -37.02 9.05 -21.67
N VAL A 113 -37.23 8.25 -22.74
CA VAL A 113 -36.19 7.40 -23.33
C VAL A 113 -35.01 8.22 -23.85
N VAL A 114 -35.25 9.39 -24.46
CA VAL A 114 -34.17 10.29 -24.89
C VAL A 114 -33.37 10.81 -23.71
N VAL A 115 -34.03 11.25 -22.63
CA VAL A 115 -33.33 11.76 -21.43
C VAL A 115 -32.47 10.67 -20.79
N VAL A 116 -33.05 9.49 -20.53
CA VAL A 116 -32.30 8.35 -19.95
C VAL A 116 -31.18 7.90 -20.88
N GLY A 117 -31.44 7.84 -22.19
CA GLY A 117 -30.43 7.44 -23.16
C GLY A 117 -29.28 8.45 -23.26
N LEU A 118 -29.55 9.75 -23.22
CA LEU A 118 -28.51 10.79 -23.17
C LEU A 118 -27.67 10.68 -21.89
N PHE A 119 -28.28 10.38 -20.75
CA PHE A 119 -27.56 10.10 -19.52
C PHE A 119 -26.63 8.90 -19.65
N LEU A 120 -27.11 7.78 -20.19
CA LEU A 120 -26.29 6.58 -20.42
C LEU A 120 -25.16 6.82 -21.43
N LEU A 121 -25.41 7.59 -22.49
CA LEU A 121 -24.37 8.00 -23.45
C LEU A 121 -23.31 8.86 -22.77
N ALA A 122 -23.70 9.81 -21.93
CA ALA A 122 -22.75 10.61 -21.17
C ALA A 122 -21.89 9.74 -20.23
N ALA A 123 -22.51 8.79 -19.52
CA ALA A 123 -21.83 7.88 -18.60
C ALA A 123 -20.85 6.93 -19.31
N THR A 124 -21.16 6.50 -20.54
CA THR A 124 -20.33 5.55 -21.31
C THR A 124 -19.41 6.23 -22.33
N TRP A 125 -19.41 7.57 -22.39
CA TRP A 125 -18.65 8.34 -23.37
C TRP A 125 -17.13 8.15 -23.21
N SER A 126 -16.63 8.06 -21.98
CA SER A 126 -15.19 7.87 -21.70
C SER A 126 -14.69 6.54 -22.25
N ASP A 127 -15.42 5.46 -22.03
CA ASP A 127 -15.12 4.12 -22.56
C ASP A 127 -15.24 4.07 -24.08
N PHE A 128 -16.26 4.71 -24.66
CA PHE A 128 -16.40 4.78 -26.11
C PHE A 128 -15.24 5.57 -26.74
N ARG A 129 -14.86 6.73 -26.17
CA ARG A 129 -13.71 7.52 -26.63
C ARG A 129 -12.41 6.73 -26.49
N TYR A 130 -12.25 5.98 -25.40
CA TYR A 130 -11.10 5.11 -25.21
C TYR A 130 -11.06 4.02 -26.29
N PHE A 131 -12.20 3.36 -26.56
CA PHE A 131 -12.31 2.38 -27.65
C PHE A 131 -11.96 2.97 -29.01
N LEU A 132 -12.33 4.22 -29.32
CA LEU A 132 -11.95 4.87 -30.58
C LEU A 132 -10.42 4.99 -30.75
N ARG A 133 -9.64 4.95 -29.66
CA ARG A 133 -8.17 4.88 -29.74
C ARG A 133 -7.66 3.55 -30.26
N SER A 134 -8.47 2.49 -30.32
CA SER A 134 -8.10 1.25 -31.02
C SER A 134 -7.83 1.44 -32.52
N LEU A 135 -8.30 2.56 -33.08
CA LEU A 135 -8.03 3.01 -34.44
C LEU A 135 -6.66 3.72 -34.56
N GLN A 136 -6.07 4.14 -33.44
CA GLN A 136 -4.70 4.62 -33.35
C GLN A 136 -3.80 3.40 -33.09
N SER A 137 -2.70 3.29 -33.83
CA SER A 137 -1.94 2.04 -33.89
C SER A 137 -1.06 1.74 -32.67
N GLU A 138 -0.69 2.76 -31.89
CA GLU A 138 0.34 2.62 -30.85
C GLU A 138 -0.06 3.33 -29.54
N PRO A 139 0.31 2.76 -28.37
CA PRO A 139 0.15 3.44 -27.10
C PRO A 139 1.02 4.69 -27.03
N ARG A 140 0.63 5.65 -26.21
CA ARG A 140 1.46 6.82 -25.96
C ARG A 140 2.58 6.44 -24.99
N ASP A 141 3.81 6.47 -25.45
CA ASP A 141 4.98 6.32 -24.60
C ASP A 141 5.18 7.58 -23.74
N LEU A 142 5.17 7.40 -22.42
CA LEU A 142 5.36 8.46 -21.45
C LEU A 142 6.79 8.49 -20.88
N GLY A 143 7.64 7.52 -21.20
CA GLY A 143 8.97 7.42 -20.60
C GLY A 143 8.90 7.02 -19.13
N LEU A 144 9.66 7.71 -18.27
CA LEU A 144 9.75 7.42 -16.84
C LEU A 144 8.63 8.11 -16.04
N VAL A 145 8.23 7.51 -14.92
CA VAL A 145 7.30 8.12 -13.95
C VAL A 145 7.80 9.50 -13.51
N SER A 146 9.10 9.64 -13.25
CA SER A 146 9.73 10.89 -12.84
C SER A 146 9.69 12.00 -13.90
N ASP A 147 9.44 11.66 -15.18
CA ASP A 147 9.28 12.65 -16.24
C ASP A 147 7.84 13.22 -16.28
N ILE A 148 6.86 12.46 -15.77
CA ILE A 148 5.45 12.84 -15.81
C ILE A 148 4.90 13.34 -14.48
N TYR A 149 5.59 13.07 -13.37
CA TYR A 149 5.25 13.52 -12.03
C TYR A 149 6.43 14.31 -11.45
N VAL A 150 6.26 15.63 -11.35
CA VAL A 150 7.34 16.57 -10.99
C VAL A 150 6.79 17.51 -9.92
N ASP A 151 7.57 17.69 -8.84
CA ASP A 151 7.23 18.60 -7.72
C ASP A 151 5.83 18.33 -7.12
N GLY A 152 5.42 17.06 -7.07
CA GLY A 152 4.13 16.65 -6.49
C GLY A 152 2.94 16.75 -7.45
N GLU A 153 3.15 17.13 -8.72
CA GLU A 153 2.08 17.30 -9.70
C GLU A 153 2.35 16.54 -11.01
N PHE A 154 1.27 16.08 -11.64
CA PHE A 154 1.36 15.54 -13.00
C PHE A 154 1.52 16.67 -14.03
N VAL A 155 2.48 16.53 -14.95
CA VAL A 155 2.79 17.56 -15.97
C VAL A 155 1.61 17.87 -16.90
N GLU A 156 0.66 16.94 -17.03
CA GLU A 156 -0.60 17.12 -17.73
C GLU A 156 -1.64 16.08 -17.26
N ARG A 157 -2.84 16.11 -17.86
CA ARG A 157 -3.90 15.13 -17.57
C ARG A 157 -3.78 13.90 -18.45
N TYR A 158 -3.80 12.73 -17.82
CA TYR A 158 -3.70 11.42 -18.48
C TYR A 158 -5.02 10.64 -18.54
N ASP A 159 -6.15 11.30 -18.25
CA ASP A 159 -7.46 10.68 -18.12
C ASP A 159 -7.84 9.82 -19.33
N ASN A 160 -8.11 8.53 -19.10
CA ASN A 160 -8.56 7.57 -20.12
C ASN A 160 -7.64 7.54 -21.34
N THR A 161 -6.34 7.40 -21.09
CA THR A 161 -5.29 7.34 -22.11
C THR A 161 -4.64 5.95 -22.14
N TRP A 162 -4.39 5.43 -23.33
CA TRP A 162 -3.62 4.20 -23.52
C TRP A 162 -2.14 4.56 -23.56
N VAL A 163 -1.39 4.10 -22.57
CA VAL A 163 -0.02 4.56 -22.30
C VAL A 163 0.93 3.40 -22.07
N VAL A 164 2.22 3.69 -22.29
CA VAL A 164 3.35 2.92 -21.78
C VAL A 164 4.10 3.81 -20.82
N LEU A 165 4.50 3.26 -19.67
CA LEU A 165 5.20 3.98 -18.61
C LEU A 165 6.23 3.08 -17.95
N GLU A 166 7.39 3.63 -17.62
CA GLU A 166 8.46 2.95 -16.89
C GLU A 166 8.61 3.53 -15.48
N GLY A 167 8.72 2.67 -14.47
CA GLY A 167 8.89 3.08 -13.08
C GLY A 167 9.04 1.89 -12.13
N ASP A 168 9.44 2.21 -10.90
CA ASP A 168 9.78 1.25 -9.86
C ASP A 168 8.57 0.94 -8.97
N PRO A 169 8.01 -0.29 -9.04
CA PRO A 169 6.88 -0.66 -8.20
C PRO A 169 7.31 -0.89 -6.74
N ASP A 170 6.50 -0.40 -5.81
CA ASP A 170 6.62 -0.68 -4.38
C ASP A 170 6.14 -2.10 -4.07
N VAL A 171 7.04 -3.07 -4.27
CA VAL A 171 6.75 -4.50 -4.09
C VAL A 171 6.55 -4.89 -2.62
N GLN A 172 6.99 -4.05 -1.68
CA GLN A 172 6.86 -4.32 -0.25
C GLN A 172 5.42 -4.08 0.22
N HIS A 173 4.77 -3.05 -0.33
CA HIS A 173 3.42 -2.63 0.06
C HIS A 173 2.39 -2.94 -1.03
N ALA A 174 2.38 -4.18 -1.53
CA ALA A 174 1.48 -4.60 -2.61
C ALA A 174 0.12 -5.06 -2.07
N ALA A 175 -0.95 -4.35 -2.44
CA ALA A 175 -2.32 -4.77 -2.16
C ALA A 175 -2.76 -5.87 -3.14
N ARG A 176 -3.54 -6.85 -2.67
CA ARG A 176 -4.07 -7.92 -3.52
C ARG A 176 -5.57 -8.05 -3.32
N MET A 177 -6.33 -8.03 -4.40
CA MET A 177 -7.77 -8.13 -4.34
C MET A 177 -8.30 -9.19 -5.30
N GLN A 178 -9.28 -9.95 -4.85
CA GLN A 178 -9.99 -10.88 -5.72
C GLN A 178 -11.02 -10.12 -6.57
N GLY A 179 -10.90 -10.25 -7.88
CA GLY A 179 -11.86 -9.79 -8.87
C GLY A 179 -12.68 -10.94 -9.45
N ARG A 180 -13.55 -10.62 -10.41
CA ARG A 180 -14.40 -11.61 -11.09
C ARG A 180 -13.59 -12.57 -11.98
N GLU A 181 -12.50 -12.09 -12.55
CA GLU A 181 -11.69 -12.80 -13.56
C GLU A 181 -10.37 -13.34 -13.01
N GLY A 182 -10.12 -13.18 -11.71
CA GLY A 182 -8.87 -13.58 -11.07
C GLY A 182 -8.48 -12.64 -9.94
N TRP A 183 -7.19 -12.47 -9.73
CA TRP A 183 -6.64 -11.54 -8.74
C TRP A 183 -6.12 -10.29 -9.43
N ILE A 184 -6.14 -9.16 -8.72
CA ILE A 184 -5.50 -7.92 -9.15
C ILE A 184 -4.51 -7.52 -8.06
N GLY A 185 -3.25 -7.36 -8.44
CA GLY A 185 -2.22 -6.77 -7.60
C GLY A 185 -2.17 -5.27 -7.83
N PHE A 186 -2.26 -4.49 -6.75
CA PHE A 186 -2.11 -3.05 -6.78
C PHE A 186 -0.80 -2.67 -6.11
N MET A 187 -0.01 -1.86 -6.78
CA MET A 187 1.23 -1.32 -6.23
C MET A 187 1.34 0.14 -6.58
N ARG A 188 2.00 0.87 -5.70
CA ARG A 188 2.42 2.25 -5.94
C ARG A 188 3.66 2.26 -6.82
N LEU A 189 3.83 3.29 -7.65
CA LEU A 189 5.12 3.58 -8.28
C LEU A 189 5.85 4.59 -7.41
N ILE A 190 7.05 4.23 -6.94
CA ILE A 190 7.76 4.93 -5.86
C ILE A 190 8.04 6.40 -6.22
N GLU A 191 8.31 6.67 -7.50
CA GLU A 191 8.69 7.98 -8.02
C GLU A 191 7.53 8.98 -8.11
N ALA A 192 6.29 8.51 -7.97
CA ALA A 192 5.09 9.35 -8.00
C ALA A 192 4.36 9.41 -6.65
N ASP A 193 5.14 9.40 -5.57
CA ASP A 193 4.64 9.40 -4.19
C ASP A 193 3.51 8.36 -4.04
N ALA A 194 2.40 8.70 -3.40
CA ALA A 194 1.19 7.89 -3.35
C ALA A 194 0.11 8.40 -4.33
N SER A 195 0.55 8.90 -5.48
CA SER A 195 -0.30 9.54 -6.51
C SER A 195 -0.42 8.71 -7.79
N LEU A 196 0.41 7.67 -7.97
CA LEU A 196 0.30 6.76 -9.11
C LEU A 196 0.39 5.31 -8.67
N PHE A 197 -0.60 4.53 -9.11
CA PHE A 197 -0.69 3.11 -8.83
C PHE A 197 -0.79 2.32 -10.13
N VAL A 198 -0.35 1.06 -10.09
CA VAL A 198 -0.53 0.09 -11.17
C VAL A 198 -1.44 -1.03 -10.68
N ALA A 199 -2.42 -1.40 -11.50
CA ALA A 199 -3.27 -2.57 -11.30
C ALA A 199 -2.86 -3.65 -12.30
N ILE A 200 -2.27 -4.73 -11.78
CA ILE A 200 -1.74 -5.84 -12.58
C ILE A 200 -2.65 -7.05 -12.43
N PRO A 201 -3.28 -7.54 -13.51
CA PRO A 201 -4.04 -8.78 -13.50
C PRO A 201 -3.13 -9.97 -13.14
N ARG A 202 -3.63 -10.87 -12.29
CA ARG A 202 -2.91 -12.06 -11.82
C ARG A 202 -3.81 -13.30 -11.88
N ALA A 203 -3.22 -14.42 -12.29
CA ALA A 203 -3.91 -15.72 -12.31
C ALA A 203 -4.10 -16.31 -10.89
N THR A 204 -3.16 -16.05 -9.98
CA THR A 204 -3.15 -16.55 -8.60
C THR A 204 -2.82 -15.43 -7.61
N GLN A 205 -3.14 -15.65 -6.34
CA GLN A 205 -2.80 -14.72 -5.25
C GLN A 205 -1.29 -14.67 -4.96
N ASN A 206 -0.60 -15.80 -5.13
CA ASN A 206 0.83 -15.96 -4.85
C ASN A 206 1.58 -16.06 -6.17
N VAL A 207 2.28 -15.00 -6.53
CA VAL A 207 3.24 -14.93 -7.63
C VAL A 207 4.48 -14.24 -7.09
N ASP A 208 5.65 -14.64 -7.57
CA ASP A 208 6.92 -14.00 -7.23
C ASP A 208 6.85 -12.50 -7.52
N ASN A 209 7.45 -11.69 -6.63
CA ASN A 209 7.50 -10.24 -6.73
C ASN A 209 8.48 -9.77 -7.84
N GLU A 210 8.58 -10.52 -8.94
CA GLU A 210 9.26 -10.09 -10.14
C GLU A 210 8.29 -9.23 -10.95
N PHE A 211 8.57 -7.93 -11.00
CA PHE A 211 7.77 -6.99 -11.75
C PHE A 211 8.61 -6.34 -12.83
N PRO A 212 8.15 -6.34 -14.09
CA PRO A 212 8.77 -5.54 -15.12
C PRO A 212 8.54 -4.07 -14.75
N GLY A 213 9.60 -3.26 -14.65
CA GLY A 213 9.50 -1.82 -14.43
C GLY A 213 8.94 -1.04 -15.62
N ARG A 214 8.22 -1.71 -16.54
CA ARG A 214 7.58 -1.15 -17.72
C ARG A 214 6.16 -1.67 -17.80
N PHE A 215 5.20 -0.75 -17.79
CA PHE A 215 3.77 -1.03 -17.71
C PHE A 215 3.07 -0.45 -18.94
N GLU A 216 2.18 -1.24 -19.55
CA GLU A 216 1.32 -0.79 -20.65
C GLU A 216 -0.13 -0.98 -20.25
N GLY A 217 -0.97 0.03 -20.46
CA GLY A 217 -2.38 -0.08 -20.10
C GLY A 217 -3.17 1.21 -20.20
N ARG A 218 -4.35 1.21 -19.56
CA ARG A 218 -5.23 2.38 -19.48
C ARG A 218 -4.95 3.17 -18.22
N MET A 219 -4.55 4.43 -18.39
CA MET A 219 -4.48 5.39 -17.29
C MET A 219 -5.88 5.92 -16.96
N ARG A 220 -6.29 5.84 -15.68
CA ARG A 220 -7.57 6.36 -15.17
C ARG A 220 -7.35 7.13 -13.88
N ARG A 221 -8.20 8.13 -13.62
CA ARG A 221 -8.24 8.77 -12.31
C ARG A 221 -8.57 7.74 -11.26
N ILE A 222 -7.85 7.77 -10.15
CA ILE A 222 -7.96 6.71 -9.16
C ILE A 222 -9.30 6.77 -8.40
N ASP A 223 -9.81 7.97 -8.13
CA ASP A 223 -11.14 8.18 -7.52
C ASP A 223 -12.32 7.70 -8.41
N GLU A 224 -12.13 7.62 -9.72
CA GLU A 224 -13.12 7.11 -10.68
C GLU A 224 -13.16 5.57 -10.78
N VAL A 225 -12.27 4.85 -10.09
CA VAL A 225 -12.25 3.38 -10.12
C VAL A 225 -13.04 2.78 -8.95
N PRO A 226 -13.84 1.73 -9.17
CA PRO A 226 -14.63 1.09 -8.10
C PRO A 226 -13.80 0.57 -6.91
N GLN A 227 -12.51 0.36 -7.11
CA GLN A 227 -11.59 -0.17 -6.10
C GLN A 227 -11.04 0.91 -5.16
N TRP A 228 -11.25 2.20 -5.45
CA TRP A 228 -10.61 3.31 -4.76
C TRP A 228 -10.76 3.25 -3.23
N GLU A 229 -11.98 3.15 -2.72
CA GLU A 229 -12.23 3.15 -1.27
C GLU A 229 -11.45 2.04 -0.54
N LYS A 230 -11.34 0.87 -1.17
CA LYS A 230 -10.60 -0.28 -0.62
C LYS A 230 -9.09 -0.06 -0.68
N LEU A 231 -8.58 0.49 -1.79
CA LEU A 231 -7.17 0.83 -1.93
C LEU A 231 -6.76 1.91 -0.95
N GLN A 232 -7.56 2.96 -0.83
CA GLN A 232 -7.34 4.05 0.12
C GLN A 232 -7.31 3.51 1.55
N THR A 233 -8.26 2.66 1.92
CA THR A 233 -8.28 2.04 3.26
C THR A 233 -7.04 1.20 3.51
N PHE A 234 -6.64 0.37 2.54
CA PHE A 234 -5.44 -0.46 2.64
C PHE A 234 -4.17 0.38 2.80
N PHE A 235 -3.92 1.32 1.88
CA PHE A 235 -2.69 2.11 1.90
C PHE A 235 -2.61 3.08 3.08
N ASN A 236 -3.75 3.60 3.56
CA ASN A 236 -3.78 4.39 4.78
C ASN A 236 -3.48 3.55 6.03
N ALA A 237 -3.89 2.28 6.05
CA ALA A 237 -3.60 1.36 7.16
C ALA A 237 -2.14 0.87 7.18
N GLU A 238 -1.46 0.85 6.04
CA GLU A 238 -0.03 0.54 5.95
C GLU A 238 0.87 1.66 6.50
N GLU A 239 0.31 2.84 6.79
CA GLU A 239 1.04 4.00 7.33
C GLU A 239 2.36 4.27 6.57
N LEU A 240 2.29 4.30 5.24
CA LEU A 240 3.47 4.49 4.40
C LEU A 240 4.18 5.81 4.75
N ILE A 241 5.50 5.73 4.90
CA ILE A 241 6.34 6.89 5.21
C ILE A 241 7.36 7.05 4.09
N ASP A 242 7.35 8.21 3.45
CA ASP A 242 8.47 8.66 2.63
C ASP A 242 9.59 9.19 3.53
N ILE A 243 10.82 8.79 3.22
CA ILE A 243 12.00 9.12 3.98
C ILE A 243 12.94 9.92 3.08
N VAL A 244 13.04 11.22 3.37
CA VAL A 244 13.96 12.10 2.64
C VAL A 244 15.15 12.44 3.53
N ASP A 245 16.36 12.11 3.06
CA ASP A 245 17.62 12.43 3.74
C ASP A 245 17.94 13.93 3.62
N LEU A 246 18.13 14.59 4.76
CA LEU A 246 18.48 16.00 4.87
C LEU A 246 19.96 16.14 5.24
N GLU A 247 20.58 17.25 4.81
CA GLU A 247 21.92 17.60 5.25
C GLU A 247 21.87 18.07 6.72
N PRO A 248 22.52 17.39 7.68
CA PRO A 248 22.40 17.72 9.11
C PRO A 248 22.77 19.17 9.44
N ALA A 249 23.83 19.68 8.81
CA ALA A 249 24.28 21.06 8.98
C ALA A 249 23.24 22.07 8.48
N ALA A 250 22.52 21.75 7.41
CA ALA A 250 21.47 22.62 6.88
C ALA A 250 20.25 22.68 7.81
N VAL A 251 19.87 21.56 8.42
CA VAL A 251 18.77 21.53 9.42
C VAL A 251 19.14 22.38 10.64
N VAL A 252 20.36 22.22 11.18
CA VAL A 252 20.84 23.02 12.32
C VAL A 252 20.86 24.52 11.96
N ALA A 253 21.35 24.87 10.77
CA ALA A 253 21.37 26.25 10.30
C ALA A 253 19.94 26.82 10.12
N ALA A 254 19.01 26.01 9.62
CA ALA A 254 17.62 26.41 9.44
C ALA A 254 16.97 26.76 10.79
N VAL A 255 17.13 25.89 11.79
CA VAL A 255 16.64 26.10 13.16
C VAL A 255 17.30 27.33 13.79
N ALA A 256 18.62 27.47 13.68
CA ALA A 256 19.35 28.61 14.25
C ALA A 256 18.97 29.96 13.60
N GLY A 257 18.68 29.95 12.30
CA GLY A 257 18.26 31.12 11.52
C GLY A 257 16.77 31.43 11.61
N GLY A 258 15.96 30.58 12.24
CA GLY A 258 14.51 30.71 12.27
C GLY A 258 13.85 30.54 10.89
N THR A 259 14.48 29.76 10.00
CA THR A 259 13.96 29.43 8.68
C THR A 259 13.51 27.97 8.65
N ASN A 260 12.65 27.61 7.70
CA ASN A 260 12.17 26.25 7.52
C ASN A 260 12.73 25.57 6.27
N LYS A 261 13.75 26.14 5.63
CA LYS A 261 14.38 25.55 4.44
C LYS A 261 15.62 24.79 4.83
N ALA A 262 15.69 23.52 4.47
CA ALA A 262 16.85 22.67 4.67
C ALA A 262 17.30 22.06 3.34
N ALA A 263 18.61 21.95 3.15
CA ALA A 263 19.17 21.28 2.00
C ALA A 263 18.98 19.76 2.11
N LEU A 264 18.71 19.11 0.99
CA LEU A 264 18.65 17.66 0.87
C LEU A 264 20.08 17.09 0.76
N ALA A 265 20.31 15.89 1.29
CA ALA A 265 21.62 15.23 1.18
C ALA A 265 21.99 14.92 -0.29
N GLY A 266 20.99 14.66 -1.14
CA GLY A 266 21.15 14.45 -2.59
C GLY A 266 21.24 15.73 -3.43
N GLY A 267 21.19 16.92 -2.80
CA GLY A 267 21.09 18.21 -3.48
C GLY A 267 19.65 18.69 -3.65
N GLY A 268 19.48 20.02 -3.72
CA GLY A 268 18.17 20.68 -3.66
C GLY A 268 17.82 21.14 -2.24
N GLU A 269 16.64 21.72 -2.09
CA GLU A 269 16.14 22.23 -0.82
C GLU A 269 14.69 21.77 -0.62
N VAL A 270 14.32 21.56 0.63
CA VAL A 270 12.95 21.27 1.04
C VAL A 270 12.49 22.27 2.09
N GLU A 271 11.23 22.67 2.01
CA GLU A 271 10.57 23.43 3.06
C GLU A 271 9.95 22.46 4.07
N LEU A 272 10.33 22.60 5.34
CA LEU A 272 9.89 21.77 6.46
C LEU A 272 8.68 22.42 7.15
N GLY A 273 7.58 21.69 7.22
CA GLY A 273 6.44 22.06 8.05
C GLY A 273 6.80 22.05 9.53
N ALA A 274 6.13 22.87 10.33
CA ALA A 274 6.33 22.89 11.80
C ALA A 274 6.09 21.51 12.45
N ASN A 275 5.18 20.71 11.89
CA ASN A 275 4.84 19.37 12.37
C ASN A 275 5.48 18.26 11.52
N ASP A 276 6.42 18.59 10.63
CA ASP A 276 7.14 17.56 9.88
C ASP A 276 7.97 16.75 10.88
N ARG A 277 7.79 15.43 10.84
CA ARG A 277 8.55 14.52 11.69
C ARG A 277 9.95 14.38 11.15
N LEU A 278 10.91 14.48 12.05
CA LEU A 278 12.32 14.29 11.79
C LEU A 278 12.86 13.11 12.58
N ARG A 279 13.53 12.21 11.88
CA ARG A 279 14.37 11.16 12.44
C ARG A 279 15.80 11.69 12.54
N VAL A 280 16.22 12.04 13.75
CA VAL A 280 17.57 12.54 14.03
C VAL A 280 18.40 11.40 14.59
N VAL A 281 19.47 11.03 13.87
CA VAL A 281 20.40 9.96 14.26
C VAL A 281 21.64 10.59 14.87
N VAL A 282 21.90 10.28 16.13
CA VAL A 282 23.01 10.85 16.91
C VAL A 282 23.99 9.76 17.29
N ALA A 283 25.28 9.98 17.00
CA ALA A 283 26.37 9.17 17.49
C ALA A 283 26.57 9.42 18.99
N GLN A 284 26.66 8.36 19.78
CA GLN A 284 26.84 8.49 21.22
C GLN A 284 28.33 8.61 21.57
N SER A 285 28.63 9.48 22.54
CA SER A 285 29.97 9.72 23.09
C SER A 285 30.59 8.48 23.75
N ALA A 286 29.76 7.51 24.13
CA ALA A 286 30.16 6.25 24.75
C ALA A 286 29.88 5.04 23.85
N ALA A 287 30.83 4.10 23.87
CA ALA A 287 30.69 2.79 23.25
C ALA A 287 29.98 1.81 24.17
N MET A 288 29.31 0.81 23.59
CA MET A 288 28.86 -0.36 24.35
C MET A 288 29.94 -1.44 24.32
N VAL A 289 30.41 -1.83 25.50
CA VAL A 289 31.30 -2.98 25.67
C VAL A 289 30.50 -4.16 26.18
N GLN A 290 30.53 -5.26 25.45
CA GLN A 290 29.95 -6.53 25.84
C GLN A 290 31.07 -7.47 26.25
N LEU A 291 31.03 -7.96 27.48
CA LEU A 291 32.03 -8.87 28.04
C LEU A 291 31.41 -10.25 28.23
N GLY A 292 31.94 -11.25 27.52
CA GLY A 292 31.48 -12.63 27.54
C GLY A 292 31.58 -13.26 28.92
N ARG A 293 30.47 -13.84 29.40
CA ARG A 293 30.39 -14.46 30.73
C ARG A 293 31.14 -15.79 30.82
N THR A 294 31.54 -16.40 29.71
CA THR A 294 32.44 -17.57 29.72
C THR A 294 33.85 -17.15 30.11
N THR A 295 34.32 -16.00 29.60
CA THR A 295 35.65 -15.45 29.91
C THR A 295 35.68 -14.74 31.26
N TRP A 296 34.63 -13.98 31.59
CA TRP A 296 34.48 -13.28 32.87
C TRP A 296 33.18 -13.70 33.58
N PRO A 297 33.22 -14.80 34.36
CA PRO A 297 32.01 -15.39 34.96
C PRO A 297 31.27 -14.51 35.96
N THR A 298 32.00 -13.62 36.64
CA THR A 298 31.43 -12.72 37.67
C THR A 298 31.51 -11.27 37.22
N ARG A 299 30.64 -10.43 37.81
CA ARG A 299 30.65 -8.99 37.55
C ARG A 299 31.95 -8.35 37.99
N GLU A 300 32.51 -8.79 39.12
CA GLU A 300 33.76 -8.25 39.66
C GLU A 300 34.94 -8.51 38.72
N ALA A 301 34.97 -9.68 38.05
CA ALA A 301 35.99 -9.97 37.04
C ALA A 301 35.82 -9.10 35.78
N ALA A 302 34.57 -8.82 35.39
CA ALA A 302 34.25 -7.93 34.28
C ALA A 302 34.60 -6.46 34.61
N ASP A 303 34.33 -6.01 35.85
CA ASP A 303 34.71 -4.68 36.35
C ASP A 303 36.24 -4.50 36.37
N GLN A 304 36.99 -5.56 36.68
CA GLN A 304 38.46 -5.52 36.64
C GLN A 304 39.00 -5.35 35.22
N ILE A 305 38.50 -6.11 34.25
CA ILE A 305 39.01 -6.02 32.87
C ILE A 305 38.58 -4.72 32.19
N ILE A 306 37.36 -4.23 32.43
CA ILE A 306 36.92 -2.95 31.86
C ILE A 306 37.76 -1.79 32.43
N GLY A 307 38.16 -1.89 33.70
CA GLY A 307 39.07 -0.93 34.34
C GLY A 307 40.46 -0.85 33.68
N VAL A 308 40.93 -1.92 33.03
CA VAL A 308 42.21 -1.92 32.29
C VAL A 308 42.19 -0.96 31.11
N LEU A 309 41.02 -0.65 30.54
CA LEU A 309 40.90 0.31 29.43
C LEU A 309 41.30 1.73 29.83
N GLY A 310 41.32 2.06 31.13
CA GLY A 310 41.72 3.38 31.63
C GLY A 310 40.79 4.51 31.18
N LYS A 311 39.54 4.19 30.82
CA LYS A 311 38.51 5.12 30.40
C LYS A 311 37.37 5.16 31.43
N PRO A 312 36.69 6.29 31.63
CA PRO A 312 35.45 6.33 32.40
C PRO A 312 34.43 5.33 31.86
N TRP A 313 33.80 4.56 32.75
CA TRP A 313 32.84 3.53 32.38
C TRP A 313 31.69 3.43 33.38
N ALA A 314 30.58 2.85 32.93
CA ALA A 314 29.43 2.53 33.76
C ALA A 314 28.89 1.15 33.41
N PHE A 315 28.47 0.40 34.44
CA PHE A 315 27.73 -0.85 34.24
C PHE A 315 26.31 -0.52 33.79
N VAL A 316 25.87 -1.11 32.68
CA VAL A 316 24.53 -0.90 32.13
C VAL A 316 23.59 -1.99 32.61
N GLU A 317 23.91 -3.25 32.28
CA GLU A 317 23.04 -4.38 32.59
C GLU A 317 23.76 -5.73 32.50
N LYS A 318 23.10 -6.75 33.06
CA LYS A 318 23.46 -8.16 32.91
C LYS A 318 22.54 -8.80 31.89
N ARG A 319 23.11 -9.45 30.88
CA ARG A 319 22.37 -10.33 29.96
C ARG A 319 22.76 -11.80 30.21
N ASP A 320 22.06 -12.71 29.53
CA ASP A 320 22.27 -14.16 29.72
C ASP A 320 23.71 -14.58 29.45
N THR A 321 24.34 -14.01 28.42
CA THR A 321 25.66 -14.41 27.94
C THR A 321 26.75 -13.36 28.16
N VAL A 322 26.38 -12.10 28.44
CA VAL A 322 27.32 -10.98 28.50
C VAL A 322 27.03 -10.02 29.66
N TRP A 323 28.06 -9.34 30.13
CA TRP A 323 27.96 -8.12 30.92
C TRP A 323 28.05 -6.92 29.97
N VAL A 324 27.18 -5.92 30.14
CA VAL A 324 27.14 -4.75 29.26
C VAL A 324 27.61 -3.51 30.02
N TYR A 325 28.58 -2.81 29.43
CA TYR A 325 29.15 -1.57 29.95
C TYR A 325 29.05 -0.44 28.94
N ALA A 326 28.94 0.78 29.43
CA ALA A 326 29.19 1.99 28.67
C ALA A 326 30.61 2.47 28.95
N VAL A 327 31.36 2.82 27.91
CA VAL A 327 32.74 3.32 28.05
C VAL A 327 32.91 4.60 27.24
N GLU A 328 33.41 5.65 27.88
CA GLU A 328 33.70 6.92 27.23
C GLU A 328 34.84 6.75 26.22
N LEU A 329 34.62 7.19 24.98
CA LEU A 329 35.66 7.21 23.95
C LEU A 329 36.25 8.59 23.69
N GLY A 330 35.64 9.63 24.28
CA GLY A 330 35.96 11.03 24.00
C GLY A 330 35.24 11.52 22.75
N SER A 331 34.87 12.79 22.77
CA SER A 331 34.25 13.52 21.67
C SER A 331 35.30 13.96 20.64
N SER A 332 35.98 13.01 19.99
CA SER A 332 36.96 13.35 18.95
C SER A 332 36.48 12.97 17.56
N GLY A 333 35.63 13.83 16.98
CA GLY A 333 35.63 14.07 15.54
C GLY A 333 34.65 13.26 14.69
N GLY A 334 33.35 13.37 14.97
CA GLY A 334 32.30 12.94 14.04
C GLY A 334 32.12 11.43 13.88
N ALA A 335 31.08 11.06 13.13
CA ALA A 335 30.56 9.70 13.00
C ALA A 335 31.57 8.62 12.53
N ASN A 336 32.69 9.04 11.94
CA ASN A 336 33.65 8.16 11.25
C ASN A 336 34.97 7.95 12.00
N ALA A 337 35.31 8.76 13.01
CA ALA A 337 36.63 8.73 13.66
C ALA A 337 36.87 7.52 14.58
N ASN A 338 35.84 6.73 14.89
CA ASN A 338 35.91 5.77 15.99
C ASN A 338 36.10 4.30 15.60
N VAL A 339 36.05 3.93 14.30
CA VAL A 339 36.14 2.52 13.87
C VAL A 339 37.46 1.85 14.29
N GLU A 340 38.59 2.52 14.04
CA GLU A 340 39.90 2.01 14.45
C GLU A 340 40.03 1.90 15.96
N LEU A 341 39.47 2.86 16.70
CA LEU A 341 39.47 2.84 18.16
C LEU A 341 38.63 1.68 18.71
N TYR A 342 37.46 1.40 18.14
CA TYR A 342 36.65 0.23 18.53
C TYR A 342 37.40 -1.08 18.30
N GLN A 343 38.10 -1.21 17.16
CA GLN A 343 38.91 -2.39 16.86
C GLN A 343 40.09 -2.52 17.82
N GLN A 344 40.79 -1.42 18.12
CA GLN A 344 41.90 -1.41 19.08
C GLN A 344 41.45 -1.83 20.48
N LEU A 345 40.33 -1.28 20.97
CA LEU A 345 39.78 -1.65 22.28
C LEU A 345 39.28 -3.10 22.30
N THR A 346 38.65 -3.55 21.22
CA THR A 346 38.23 -4.95 21.07
C THR A 346 39.45 -5.87 21.13
N ARG A 347 40.53 -5.59 20.38
CA ARG A 347 41.77 -6.37 20.46
C ARG A 347 42.39 -6.34 21.85
N ALA A 348 42.39 -5.19 22.54
CA ALA A 348 42.91 -5.07 23.89
C ALA A 348 42.15 -5.98 24.89
N LEU A 349 40.83 -6.13 24.73
CA LEU A 349 40.02 -7.03 25.55
C LEU A 349 40.20 -8.51 25.22
N ASN A 350 40.72 -8.83 24.03
CA ASN A 350 40.93 -10.20 23.54
C ASN A 350 42.41 -10.58 23.39
N ASN A 351 43.29 -9.97 24.18
CA ASN A 351 44.74 -10.25 24.17
C ASN A 351 45.41 -10.11 22.78
N GLY A 352 44.88 -9.25 21.92
CA GLY A 352 45.41 -8.97 20.58
C GLY A 352 44.85 -9.86 19.46
N GLU A 353 43.97 -10.82 19.77
CA GLU A 353 43.31 -11.64 18.76
C GLU A 353 42.21 -10.87 18.03
N ASP A 354 42.10 -11.08 16.71
CA ASP A 354 41.04 -10.50 15.89
C ASP A 354 39.82 -11.43 15.91
N LEU A 355 38.67 -10.93 16.34
CA LEU A 355 37.45 -11.71 16.50
C LEU A 355 36.70 -11.84 15.17
N ALA A 356 37.33 -12.41 14.15
CA ALA A 356 36.68 -12.69 12.86
C ALA A 356 35.58 -13.77 12.94
N SER A 357 35.51 -14.50 14.06
CA SER A 357 34.52 -15.56 14.35
C SER A 357 33.89 -15.43 15.74
N ALA A 358 33.61 -14.21 16.19
CA ALA A 358 33.26 -13.89 17.58
C ALA A 358 32.03 -14.66 18.10
N ASP A 359 32.21 -15.56 19.08
CA ASP A 359 31.12 -15.98 19.96
C ASP A 359 30.89 -14.88 21.00
N PRO A 360 29.71 -14.24 21.08
CA PRO A 360 29.44 -13.19 22.07
C PRO A 360 29.61 -13.66 23.52
N LYS A 361 29.68 -14.97 23.78
CA LYS A 361 29.93 -15.53 25.13
C LYS A 361 31.40 -15.47 25.55
N VAL A 362 32.34 -15.31 24.61
CA VAL A 362 33.78 -15.42 24.83
C VAL A 362 34.47 -14.13 24.43
N GLY A 363 35.24 -13.54 25.34
CA GLY A 363 35.99 -12.31 25.06
C GLY A 363 35.13 -11.05 25.11
N GLY A 364 35.72 -9.92 24.67
CA GLY A 364 35.10 -8.60 24.75
C GLY A 364 34.81 -8.00 23.38
N LEU A 365 33.65 -7.38 23.20
CA LEU A 365 33.27 -6.71 21.96
C LEU A 365 32.93 -5.25 22.24
N VAL A 366 33.50 -4.32 21.47
CA VAL A 366 33.20 -2.89 21.57
C VAL A 366 32.42 -2.44 20.36
N LEU A 367 31.21 -1.92 20.58
CA LEU A 367 30.29 -1.51 19.53
C LEU A 367 30.04 0.00 19.57
N PRO A 368 30.02 0.69 18.41
CA PRO A 368 29.47 2.03 18.34
C PRO A 368 28.00 2.02 18.74
N ARG A 369 27.56 3.07 19.43
CA ARG A 369 26.15 3.27 19.73
C ARG A 369 25.64 4.49 18.98
N ARG A 370 24.50 4.32 18.33
CA ARG A 370 23.70 5.42 17.77
C ARG A 370 22.37 5.42 18.49
N ALA A 371 21.82 6.61 18.71
CA ALA A 371 20.45 6.78 19.14
C ALA A 371 19.68 7.45 18.01
N THR A 372 18.44 7.03 17.82
CA THR A 372 17.53 7.62 16.87
C THR A 372 16.42 8.28 17.65
N TYR A 373 16.20 9.56 17.40
CA TYR A 373 15.13 10.33 18.02
C TYR A 373 14.12 10.73 16.96
N LEU A 374 12.83 10.54 17.26
CA LEU A 374 11.71 11.02 16.45
C LEU A 374 11.16 12.28 17.10
N LEU A 375 11.10 13.37 16.33
CA LEU A 375 10.78 14.69 16.84
C LEU A 375 10.12 15.56 15.76
N ASP A 376 9.29 16.52 16.17
CA ASP A 376 8.72 17.50 15.24
C ASP A 376 9.73 18.63 14.98
N PHE A 377 9.77 19.17 13.77
CA PHE A 377 10.69 20.27 13.43
C PHE A 377 10.55 21.49 14.35
N LYS A 378 9.31 21.87 14.73
CA LYS A 378 9.04 22.99 15.66
C LYS A 378 9.67 22.81 17.05
N ASP A 379 9.94 21.58 17.46
CA ASP A 379 10.46 21.29 18.81
C ASP A 379 11.99 21.41 18.87
N LEU A 380 12.65 21.59 17.73
CA LEU A 380 14.07 21.83 17.64
C LEU A 380 14.43 23.26 18.08
N THR A 381 15.53 23.38 18.79
CA THR A 381 16.15 24.67 19.13
C THR A 381 17.66 24.52 19.01
N ALA A 382 18.28 25.41 18.24
CA ALA A 382 19.73 25.42 18.07
C ALA A 382 20.34 26.54 18.92
N SER A 383 21.41 26.22 19.65
CA SER A 383 22.17 27.18 20.45
C SER A 383 23.67 26.93 20.29
N GLY A 384 24.33 27.74 19.47
CA GLY A 384 25.76 27.57 19.18
C GLY A 384 26.03 26.24 18.46
N ALA A 385 26.82 25.36 19.08
CA ALA A 385 27.19 24.06 18.52
C ALA A 385 26.29 22.91 19.02
N GLU A 386 25.14 23.23 19.63
CA GLU A 386 24.22 22.25 20.22
C GLU A 386 22.83 22.36 19.59
N LEU A 387 22.18 21.20 19.44
CA LEU A 387 20.78 21.06 19.09
C LEU A 387 20.03 20.51 20.31
N SER A 388 18.98 21.21 20.73
CA SER A 388 18.12 20.82 21.84
C SER A 388 16.71 20.52 21.33
N PHE A 389 16.09 19.46 21.85
CA PHE A 389 14.74 19.06 21.49
C PHE A 389 13.99 18.46 22.69
N THR A 390 12.66 18.53 22.64
CA THR A 390 11.80 17.87 23.62
C THR A 390 11.97 16.35 23.49
N TYR A 391 12.31 15.67 24.60
CA TYR A 391 12.54 14.23 24.57
C TYR A 391 11.23 13.44 24.44
N GLY A 392 10.16 13.88 25.10
CA GLY A 392 8.81 13.32 24.94
C GLY A 392 8.76 11.81 25.15
N ASP A 393 8.16 11.10 24.20
CA ASP A 393 7.95 9.65 24.22
C ASP A 393 9.12 8.83 23.62
N ASN A 394 10.28 9.47 23.38
CA ASN A 394 11.44 8.76 22.87
C ASN A 394 11.90 7.67 23.87
N THR A 395 12.19 6.47 23.37
CA THR A 395 12.70 5.36 24.19
C THR A 395 14.21 5.15 24.02
N ALA A 396 14.83 5.86 23.07
CA ALA A 396 16.26 5.79 22.80
C ALA A 396 17.05 6.48 23.92
N GLY A 397 18.09 5.82 24.46
CA GLY A 397 18.86 6.37 25.58
C GLY A 397 19.39 7.79 25.34
N THR A 398 19.45 8.60 26.40
CA THR A 398 19.85 10.02 26.37
C THR A 398 21.34 10.24 26.09
N GLY A 399 22.13 9.16 26.11
CA GLY A 399 23.58 9.21 25.96
C GLY A 399 24.29 9.26 27.30
N TRP A 400 25.60 9.48 27.25
CA TRP A 400 26.46 9.44 28.41
C TRP A 400 27.36 10.67 28.48
N GLN A 401 27.63 11.14 29.69
CA GLN A 401 28.58 12.20 29.98
C GLN A 401 29.47 11.79 31.14
N VAL A 402 30.68 12.33 31.19
CA VAL A 402 31.56 12.16 32.35
C VAL A 402 31.22 13.25 33.35
N ASP A 403 30.83 12.86 34.55
CA ASP A 403 30.70 13.79 35.66
C ASP A 403 32.10 14.32 36.02
N PRO A 404 32.35 15.64 35.88
CA PRO A 404 33.67 16.21 36.12
C PRO A 404 34.14 16.03 37.57
N SER A 405 33.21 15.88 38.52
CA SER A 405 33.51 15.77 39.94
C SER A 405 33.87 14.34 40.37
N THR A 406 33.18 13.34 39.84
CA THR A 406 33.40 11.92 40.18
C THR A 406 34.26 11.18 39.17
N GLN A 407 34.46 11.75 37.97
CA GLN A 407 35.05 11.08 36.81
C GLN A 407 34.32 9.79 36.41
N GLN A 408 33.06 9.65 36.82
CA GLN A 408 32.21 8.52 36.47
C GLN A 408 31.38 8.84 35.25
N LEU A 409 31.05 7.81 34.49
CA LEU A 409 30.17 7.93 33.33
C LEU A 409 28.72 7.85 33.83
N GLU A 410 27.92 8.87 33.52
CA GLU A 410 26.51 8.95 33.89
C GLU A 410 25.63 9.24 32.67
N PRO A 411 24.36 8.80 32.68
CA PRO A 411 23.43 9.18 31.62
C PRO A 411 23.25 10.69 31.53
N VAL A 412 23.15 11.23 30.32
CA VAL A 412 22.87 12.67 30.13
C VAL A 412 21.49 12.96 30.71
N ALA A 413 21.44 13.87 31.68
CA ALA A 413 20.19 14.29 32.31
C ALA A 413 19.37 15.20 31.38
N LEU A 414 18.06 14.99 31.35
CA LEU A 414 17.13 15.89 30.67
C LEU A 414 17.00 17.19 31.46
N ARG A 415 17.05 18.34 30.77
CA ARG A 415 16.81 19.66 31.35
C ARG A 415 15.43 20.13 30.92
N ASP A 416 14.50 20.25 31.88
CA ASP A 416 13.11 20.60 31.61
C ASP A 416 12.45 19.70 30.55
N GLY A 417 12.76 18.39 30.58
CA GLY A 417 12.26 17.41 29.61
C GLY A 417 12.92 17.47 28.23
N ARG A 418 13.95 18.31 28.05
CA ARG A 418 14.70 18.43 26.80
C ARG A 418 16.05 17.72 26.86
N LEU A 419 16.41 17.09 25.74
CA LEU A 419 17.74 16.57 25.50
C LEU A 419 18.52 17.58 24.66
N THR A 420 19.80 17.74 24.98
CA THR A 420 20.73 18.57 24.21
C THR A 420 21.85 17.70 23.69
N VAL A 421 22.08 17.75 22.38
CA VAL A 421 23.12 16.97 21.70
C VAL A 421 24.08 17.90 20.95
N PRO A 422 25.39 17.60 20.93
CA PRO A 422 26.32 18.32 20.07
C PRO A 422 25.98 18.11 18.59
N THR A 423 25.99 19.19 17.83
CA THR A 423 25.71 19.16 16.38
C THR A 423 26.71 18.31 15.60
N ALA A 424 27.96 18.23 16.08
CA ALA A 424 29.00 17.37 15.52
C ALA A 424 28.73 15.87 15.68
N ASP A 425 27.84 15.50 16.60
CA ASP A 425 27.45 14.11 16.85
C ASP A 425 26.22 13.70 16.04
N ILE A 426 25.56 14.63 15.35
CA ILE A 426 24.42 14.34 14.47
C ILE A 426 24.97 13.72 13.18
N VAL A 427 24.64 12.46 12.95
CA VAL A 427 25.12 11.67 11.82
C VAL A 427 24.21 11.80 10.61
N ALA A 428 22.90 11.85 10.86
CA ALA A 428 21.89 11.94 9.81
C ALA A 428 20.64 12.62 10.38
N VAL A 429 19.95 13.36 9.51
CA VAL A 429 18.61 13.85 9.76
C VAL A 429 17.76 13.43 8.57
N ARG A 430 16.59 12.86 8.83
CA ARG A 430 15.65 12.45 7.79
C ARG A 430 14.30 13.05 8.11
N THR A 431 13.57 13.53 7.10
CA THR A 431 12.15 13.82 7.30
C THR A 431 11.34 12.57 6.99
N GLU A 432 10.37 12.29 7.86
CA GLU A 432 9.36 11.25 7.69
C GLU A 432 8.07 11.93 7.29
N ARG A 433 7.65 11.72 6.04
CA ARG A 433 6.39 12.24 5.53
C ARG A 433 5.41 11.10 5.36
N PRO A 434 4.29 11.09 6.10
CA PRO A 434 3.25 10.11 5.85
C PRO A 434 2.73 10.32 4.43
N LEU A 435 2.77 9.26 3.63
CA LEU A 435 2.17 9.23 2.32
C LEU A 435 0.73 8.76 2.45
N ALA A 436 -0.20 9.60 2.04
CA ALA A 436 -1.61 9.23 1.88
C ALA A 436 -1.90 9.02 0.41
N ALA A 437 -2.71 8.01 0.08
CA ALA A 437 -3.16 7.80 -1.29
C ALA A 437 -3.90 9.05 -1.80
N ASP A 438 -3.39 9.65 -2.86
CA ASP A 438 -3.96 10.89 -3.44
C ASP A 438 -5.22 10.56 -4.26
N PRO A 439 -6.42 11.05 -3.89
CA PRO A 439 -7.62 10.87 -4.71
C PRO A 439 -7.49 11.53 -6.09
N ASP A 440 -6.65 12.54 -6.20
CA ASP A 440 -6.33 13.19 -7.46
C ASP A 440 -5.22 12.46 -8.24
N GLY A 441 -4.83 11.27 -7.79
CA GLY A 441 -3.88 10.40 -8.46
C GLY A 441 -4.44 9.63 -9.65
N TYR A 442 -3.60 8.73 -10.17
CA TYR A 442 -3.92 7.85 -11.28
C TYR A 442 -3.74 6.37 -10.93
N LEU A 443 -4.55 5.54 -11.58
CA LEU A 443 -4.39 4.10 -11.65
C LEU A 443 -4.14 3.69 -13.10
N LEU A 444 -2.99 3.08 -13.35
CA LEU A 444 -2.67 2.41 -14.61
C LEU A 444 -3.19 0.98 -14.56
N MET A 445 -4.26 0.70 -15.30
CA MET A 445 -4.80 -0.64 -15.43
C MET A 445 -4.04 -1.39 -16.53
N VAL A 446 -3.10 -2.22 -16.11
CA VAL A 446 -2.19 -2.97 -16.99
C VAL A 446 -2.96 -3.97 -17.85
N ASP A 447 -2.50 -4.15 -19.08
CA ASP A 447 -3.10 -5.03 -20.10
C ASP A 447 -4.52 -4.65 -20.55
N GLN A 448 -5.04 -3.48 -20.14
CA GLN A 448 -6.34 -3.02 -20.64
C GLN A 448 -6.19 -2.26 -21.96
N HIS A 449 -6.24 -2.97 -23.09
CA HIS A 449 -6.12 -2.34 -24.40
C HIS A 449 -7.44 -1.68 -24.85
N PRO A 450 -7.37 -0.65 -25.72
CA PRO A 450 -8.57 -0.03 -26.29
C PRO A 450 -9.54 -1.00 -26.97
N ARG A 451 -9.01 -2.09 -27.54
CA ARG A 451 -9.80 -3.12 -28.24
C ARG A 451 -10.64 -3.97 -27.28
N ASP A 452 -10.21 -4.12 -26.04
CA ASP A 452 -10.89 -4.99 -25.07
C ASP A 452 -12.20 -4.35 -24.58
N VAL A 453 -12.33 -3.03 -24.74
CA VAL A 453 -13.51 -2.23 -24.36
C VAL A 453 -14.58 -2.19 -25.47
N TRP A 454 -14.46 -3.05 -26.50
CA TRP A 454 -15.45 -3.16 -27.58
C TRP A 454 -16.90 -3.41 -27.14
N PRO A 455 -17.20 -4.17 -26.05
CA PRO A 455 -18.59 -4.37 -25.63
C PRO A 455 -19.25 -3.05 -25.23
N SER A 456 -18.51 -2.16 -24.55
CA SER A 456 -18.99 -0.81 -24.20
C SER A 456 -19.27 0.03 -25.44
N ALA A 457 -18.46 -0.09 -26.50
CA ALA A 457 -18.69 0.61 -27.75
C ALA A 457 -19.93 0.13 -28.50
N VAL A 458 -20.19 -1.19 -28.51
CA VAL A 458 -21.41 -1.76 -29.07
C VAL A 458 -22.64 -1.29 -28.29
N MET A 459 -22.58 -1.30 -26.96
CA MET A 459 -23.64 -0.80 -26.10
C MET A 459 -23.90 0.70 -26.32
N PHE A 460 -22.83 1.51 -26.42
CA PHE A 460 -22.93 2.93 -26.75
C PHE A 460 -23.65 3.14 -28.09
N GLY A 461 -23.25 2.40 -29.14
CA GLY A 461 -23.88 2.46 -30.45
C GLY A 461 -25.36 2.06 -30.43
N ALA A 462 -25.73 1.03 -29.67
CA ALA A 462 -27.10 0.59 -29.50
C ALA A 462 -27.96 1.66 -28.80
N VAL A 463 -27.49 2.21 -27.67
CA VAL A 463 -28.18 3.29 -26.95
C VAL A 463 -28.31 4.53 -27.83
N PHE A 464 -27.24 4.90 -28.55
CA PHE A 464 -27.25 6.02 -29.48
C PHE A 464 -28.29 5.86 -30.58
N GLY A 465 -28.40 4.66 -31.17
CA GLY A 465 -29.43 4.33 -32.15
C GLY A 465 -30.84 4.47 -31.59
N VAL A 466 -31.09 4.00 -30.36
CA VAL A 466 -32.40 4.14 -29.69
C VAL A 466 -32.73 5.60 -29.42
N VAL A 467 -31.76 6.39 -28.96
CA VAL A 467 -31.93 7.84 -28.74
C VAL A 467 -32.27 8.56 -30.05
N LEU A 468 -31.55 8.27 -31.13
CA LEU A 468 -31.82 8.86 -32.45
C LEU A 468 -33.22 8.52 -32.97
N LEU A 469 -33.65 7.27 -32.87
CA LEU A 469 -34.98 6.84 -33.32
C LEU A 469 -36.10 7.52 -32.51
N ASN A 470 -35.94 7.64 -31.19
CA ASN A 470 -36.92 8.31 -30.34
C ASN A 470 -36.89 9.83 -30.50
N GLY A 471 -35.72 10.43 -30.69
CA GLY A 471 -35.57 11.85 -31.02
C GLY A 471 -36.25 12.19 -32.34
N TRP A 472 -36.09 11.34 -33.36
CA TRP A 472 -36.77 11.52 -34.64
C TRP A 472 -38.29 11.36 -34.51
N ALA A 473 -38.77 10.36 -33.76
CA ALA A 473 -40.20 10.18 -33.50
C ALA A 473 -40.81 11.39 -32.76
N LEU A 474 -40.09 11.93 -31.77
CA LEU A 474 -40.49 13.14 -31.04
C LEU A 474 -40.54 14.35 -31.97
N ALA A 475 -39.52 14.57 -32.79
CA ALA A 475 -39.48 15.65 -33.77
C ALA A 475 -40.62 15.55 -34.79
N ALA A 476 -40.93 14.34 -35.27
CA ALA A 476 -42.05 14.09 -36.17
C ALA A 476 -43.41 14.37 -35.51
N ALA A 477 -43.59 13.97 -34.24
CA ALA A 477 -44.81 14.25 -33.47
C ALA A 477 -45.00 15.76 -33.24
N LEU A 478 -43.93 16.48 -32.90
CA LEU A 478 -43.95 17.93 -32.72
C LEU A 478 -44.27 18.67 -34.02
N ARG A 479 -43.71 18.24 -35.17
CA ARG A 479 -44.05 18.79 -36.49
C ARG A 479 -45.52 18.60 -36.81
N ARG A 480 -46.06 17.38 -36.65
CA ARG A 480 -47.49 17.11 -36.88
C ARG A 480 -48.40 17.98 -36.01
N ARG A 481 -48.04 18.18 -34.74
CA ARG A 481 -48.80 19.03 -33.83
C ARG A 481 -48.75 20.51 -34.23
N ARG A 482 -47.60 20.98 -34.74
CA ARG A 482 -47.45 22.34 -35.25
C ARG A 482 -48.30 22.56 -36.50
N ASP A 483 -48.30 21.61 -37.43
CA ASP A 483 -49.08 21.72 -38.66
C ASP A 483 -50.59 21.70 -38.35
N GLN A 484 -51.04 20.87 -37.40
CA GLN A 484 -52.43 20.88 -36.90
C GLN A 484 -52.85 22.20 -36.23
N LEU A 485 -51.91 22.91 -35.58
CA LEU A 485 -52.16 24.22 -34.99
C LEU A 485 -52.09 25.37 -35.99
N ALA A 486 -51.48 25.15 -37.17
CA ALA A 486 -51.43 26.13 -38.25
C ALA A 486 -52.67 26.06 -39.16
N ASP A 487 -53.30 24.88 -39.24
CA ASP A 487 -54.53 24.63 -40.01
C ASP A 487 -55.83 24.93 -39.22
N ALA A 488 -55.73 25.15 -37.90
CA ALA A 488 -56.83 25.50 -37.00
C ALA A 488 -56.83 27.00 -36.69
#